data_AF-A0A0K1Q2X0-F1
#
_entry.id   AF-A0A0K1Q2X0-F1
#
_cell.length_a   1.000
_cell.length_b   1.000
_cell.length_c   1.000
_cell.angle_alpha   90.00
_cell.angle_beta   90.00
_cell.angle_gamma   90.00
#
_symmetry.space_group_name_H-M   'P 1'
#
loop_
_entity.id
_entity.type
_entity.pdbx_description
1 polymer ?
#
loop_
_entity_poly.entity_id
_entity_poly.type
_entity_poly.pdbx_seq_one_letter_code
_entity_poly.pdbx_strand_id
1 'polypeptide(L)'
;MLATLESMVTASKYFADDERSSLHARRVALGEMDGTEKAHLANALRGLIERGVSSETVEARTLARRWIELLLEDVGGDEGLLMRVYAMHWNEPTLHSLTGVGQREMKYIAQATAHHRLDIYAGYCLPEEIDRLRTTYLAQTAAWPPLIAAIRDQMTRGARPDAVEVQDLARRWLALSRAKAGGDPELQRKLDHAFQNEPALRLGSGIDASLMVFVEQAIRELETQNR
;
A
#
# COMPACT_ATOMS: atom_id res chain seq x y z
N MET A 1 -1.68 -18.10 -2.40
CA MET A 1 -0.82 -16.90 -2.53
C MET A 1 0.39 -16.96 -1.62
N LEU A 2 0.25 -17.12 -0.29
CA LEU A 2 1.40 -17.36 0.61
C LEU A 2 2.03 -18.76 0.51
N ALA A 3 1.27 -19.82 0.21
CA ALA A 3 1.81 -21.18 0.03
C ALA A 3 2.86 -21.28 -1.10
N THR A 4 2.75 -20.41 -2.10
CA THR A 4 3.70 -20.28 -3.21
C THR A 4 5.02 -19.64 -2.75
N LEU A 5 4.96 -18.71 -1.78
CA LEU A 5 6.10 -17.92 -1.33
C LEU A 5 7.13 -18.77 -0.59
N GLU A 6 6.68 -19.71 0.23
CA GLU A 6 7.57 -20.58 1.02
C GLU A 6 8.29 -21.63 0.17
N SER A 7 7.73 -22.01 -0.98
CA SER A 7 8.34 -22.98 -1.89
C SER A 7 9.41 -22.38 -2.79
N MET A 8 9.62 -21.05 -2.75
CA MET A 8 10.51 -20.34 -3.66
C MET A 8 11.61 -19.60 -2.92
N VAL A 9 12.83 -19.68 -3.45
CA VAL A 9 14.03 -18.89 -3.12
C VAL A 9 13.76 -17.37 -3.05
N THR A 10 12.61 -16.93 -3.56
CA THR A 10 12.15 -15.54 -3.58
C THR A 10 11.74 -14.99 -2.22
N ALA A 11 11.10 -15.77 -1.33
CA ALA A 11 10.61 -15.22 -0.05
C ALA A 11 11.73 -14.81 0.91
N SER A 12 12.87 -15.51 0.89
CA SER A 12 14.05 -15.14 1.68
C SER A 12 14.67 -13.80 1.27
N LYS A 13 14.29 -13.23 0.12
CA LYS A 13 14.71 -11.88 -0.27
C LYS A 13 13.93 -10.78 0.47
N TYR A 14 12.73 -11.08 0.97
CA TYR A 14 11.79 -10.09 1.52
C TYR A 14 11.52 -10.26 3.02
N PHE A 15 11.70 -11.48 3.54
CA PHE A 15 11.35 -11.85 4.90
C PHE A 15 12.52 -12.55 5.59
N ALA A 16 12.76 -12.19 6.85
CA ALA A 16 13.70 -12.87 7.72
C ALA A 16 13.19 -14.27 8.11
N ASP A 17 14.07 -15.13 8.62
CA ASP A 17 13.75 -16.53 8.90
C ASP A 17 12.67 -16.71 9.97
N ASP A 18 12.70 -15.89 11.01
CA ASP A 18 11.70 -15.82 12.08
C ASP A 18 10.35 -15.29 11.57
N GLU A 19 10.37 -14.25 10.73
CA GLU A 19 9.17 -13.72 10.08
C GLU A 19 8.50 -14.78 9.19
N ARG A 20 9.27 -15.50 8.37
CA ARG A 20 8.74 -16.61 7.54
C ARG A 20 8.14 -17.72 8.40
N SER A 21 8.79 -18.06 9.51
CA SER A 21 8.30 -19.08 10.44
C SER A 21 6.97 -18.66 11.08
N SER A 22 6.84 -17.38 11.45
CA SER A 22 5.61 -16.81 11.99
C SER A 22 4.47 -16.77 10.96
N LEU A 23 4.76 -16.33 9.74
CA LEU A 23 3.80 -16.33 8.62
C LEU A 23 3.33 -17.75 8.29
N HIS A 24 4.23 -18.73 8.29
CA HIS A 24 3.90 -20.14 8.09
C HIS A 24 2.95 -20.65 9.18
N ALA A 25 3.31 -20.45 10.44
CA ALA A 25 2.50 -20.89 11.58
C ALA A 25 1.10 -20.27 11.55
N ARG A 26 1.00 -18.97 11.20
CA ARG A 26 -0.28 -18.28 11.09
C ARG A 26 -1.14 -18.86 9.97
N ARG A 27 -0.58 -19.13 8.79
CA ARG A 27 -1.33 -19.77 7.71
C ARG A 27 -1.83 -21.16 8.10
N VAL A 28 -1.00 -21.96 8.76
CA VAL A 28 -1.41 -23.28 9.26
C VAL A 28 -2.61 -23.14 10.21
N ALA A 29 -2.61 -22.10 11.06
CA ALA A 29 -3.74 -21.81 11.94
C ALA A 29 -4.99 -21.32 11.20
N LEU A 30 -4.84 -20.56 10.11
CA LEU A 30 -5.97 -20.06 9.28
C LEU A 30 -6.60 -21.17 8.41
N GLY A 31 -5.83 -22.20 8.04
CA GLY A 31 -6.35 -23.41 7.38
C GLY A 31 -6.65 -23.27 5.87
N GLU A 32 -7.22 -24.32 5.28
CA GLU A 32 -7.48 -24.43 3.82
C GLU A 32 -8.56 -23.48 3.29
N MET A 33 -9.52 -23.09 4.15
CA MET A 33 -10.60 -22.16 3.80
C MET A 33 -10.05 -20.79 3.41
N ASP A 34 -9.05 -20.30 4.14
CA ASP A 34 -8.34 -19.05 3.85
C ASP A 34 -7.63 -19.12 2.48
N GLY A 35 -6.95 -20.24 2.19
CA GLY A 35 -6.33 -20.48 0.89
C GLY A 35 -7.33 -20.46 -0.27
N THR A 36 -8.52 -21.02 -0.04
CA THR A 36 -9.63 -21.02 -1.00
C THR A 36 -10.15 -19.61 -1.22
N GLU A 37 -10.43 -18.84 -0.16
CA GLU A 37 -10.92 -17.46 -0.28
C GLU A 37 -9.96 -16.59 -1.10
N LYS A 38 -8.65 -16.71 -0.87
CA LYS A 38 -7.63 -15.96 -1.65
C LYS A 38 -7.67 -16.29 -3.13
N ALA A 39 -7.79 -17.57 -3.48
CA ALA A 39 -7.88 -17.99 -4.87
C ALA A 39 -9.16 -17.44 -5.52
N HIS A 40 -10.28 -17.47 -4.79
CA HIS A 40 -11.54 -16.89 -5.23
C HIS A 40 -11.43 -15.37 -5.46
N LEU A 41 -10.86 -14.61 -4.53
CA LEU A 41 -10.66 -13.17 -4.70
C LEU A 41 -9.71 -12.83 -5.85
N ALA A 42 -8.62 -13.59 -6.01
CA ALA A 42 -7.69 -13.39 -7.13
C ALA A 42 -8.37 -13.66 -8.48
N ASN A 43 -9.22 -14.69 -8.56
CA ASN A 43 -10.02 -14.98 -9.75
C ASN A 43 -11.05 -13.89 -10.02
N ALA A 44 -11.76 -13.43 -8.99
CA ALA A 44 -12.74 -12.36 -9.12
C ALA A 44 -12.09 -11.04 -9.59
N LEU A 45 -10.91 -10.70 -9.04
CA LEU A 45 -10.13 -9.53 -9.44
C LEU A 45 -9.77 -9.58 -10.93
N ARG A 46 -9.25 -10.71 -11.40
CA ARG A 46 -8.95 -10.90 -12.82
C ARG A 46 -10.20 -10.78 -13.68
N GLY A 47 -11.30 -11.39 -13.26
CA GLY A 47 -12.58 -11.28 -13.95
C GLY A 47 -13.10 -9.84 -14.07
N LEU A 48 -12.94 -9.00 -13.04
CA LEU A 48 -13.29 -7.58 -13.11
C LEU A 48 -12.46 -6.83 -14.15
N ILE A 49 -11.14 -7.04 -14.11
CA ILE A 49 -10.20 -6.37 -15.00
C ILE A 49 -10.42 -6.80 -16.46
N GLU A 50 -10.60 -8.10 -16.70
CA GLU A 50 -10.84 -8.66 -18.04
C GLU A 50 -12.14 -8.16 -18.66
N ARG A 51 -13.18 -7.95 -17.85
CA ARG A 51 -14.44 -7.35 -18.29
C ARG A 51 -14.39 -5.82 -18.42
N GLY A 52 -13.27 -5.19 -18.06
CA GLY A 52 -13.14 -3.73 -18.09
C GLY A 52 -14.02 -3.01 -17.06
N VAL A 53 -14.37 -3.65 -15.94
CA VAL A 53 -15.18 -3.04 -14.89
C VAL A 53 -14.40 -1.90 -14.24
N SER A 54 -15.00 -0.71 -14.17
CA SER A 54 -14.38 0.46 -13.52
C SER A 54 -14.05 0.19 -12.05
N SER A 55 -12.87 0.65 -11.60
CA SER A 55 -12.41 0.59 -10.20
C SER A 55 -13.30 1.36 -9.23
N GLU A 56 -14.15 2.27 -9.72
CA GLU A 56 -15.08 3.06 -8.93
C GLU A 56 -16.30 2.27 -8.46
N THR A 57 -16.63 1.18 -9.17
CA THR A 57 -17.83 0.38 -8.88
C THR A 57 -17.80 -0.19 -7.46
N VAL A 58 -18.99 -0.35 -6.87
CA VAL A 58 -19.12 -0.94 -5.53
C VAL A 58 -18.52 -2.34 -5.46
N GLU A 59 -18.65 -3.13 -6.54
CA GLU A 59 -18.06 -4.46 -6.66
C GLU A 59 -16.52 -4.40 -6.57
N ALA A 60 -15.88 -3.52 -7.35
CA ALA A 60 -14.43 -3.34 -7.35
C ALA A 60 -13.92 -2.86 -5.99
N ARG A 61 -14.60 -1.88 -5.38
CA ARG A 61 -14.21 -1.34 -4.06
C ARG A 61 -14.36 -2.36 -2.94
N THR A 62 -15.42 -3.16 -2.98
CA THR A 62 -15.66 -4.23 -1.99
C THR A 62 -14.59 -5.31 -2.11
N LEU A 63 -14.27 -5.72 -3.34
CA LEU A 63 -13.20 -6.70 -3.59
C LEU A 63 -11.85 -6.17 -3.12
N ALA A 64 -11.49 -4.93 -3.46
CA ALA A 64 -10.22 -4.33 -3.07
C ALA A 64 -10.06 -4.20 -1.55
N ARG A 65 -11.14 -3.83 -0.84
CA ARG A 65 -11.14 -3.79 0.62
C ARG A 65 -10.92 -5.19 1.21
N ARG A 66 -11.70 -6.19 0.78
CA ARG A 66 -11.56 -7.56 1.30
C ARG A 66 -10.18 -8.14 1.00
N TRP A 67 -9.63 -7.84 -0.17
CA TRP A 67 -8.26 -8.21 -0.54
C TRP A 67 -7.24 -7.68 0.47
N ILE A 68 -7.31 -6.39 0.80
CA ILE A 68 -6.40 -5.74 1.75
C ILE A 68 -6.58 -6.30 3.16
N GLU A 69 -7.82 -6.49 3.62
CA GLU A 69 -8.13 -7.08 4.92
C GLU A 69 -7.53 -8.49 5.05
N LEU A 70 -7.71 -9.32 4.02
CA LEU A 70 -7.18 -10.69 4.01
C LEU A 70 -5.65 -10.73 4.02
N LEU A 71 -4.99 -9.82 3.30
CA LEU A 71 -3.53 -9.70 3.37
C LEU A 71 -3.04 -9.19 4.73
N LEU A 72 -3.80 -8.31 5.38
CA LEU A 72 -3.50 -7.87 6.73
C LEU A 72 -3.68 -9.01 7.74
N GLU A 73 -4.76 -9.78 7.64
CA GLU A 73 -4.98 -10.98 8.48
C GLU A 73 -3.80 -11.96 8.38
N ASP A 74 -3.29 -12.19 7.16
CA ASP A 74 -2.12 -13.05 6.90
C ASP A 74 -0.85 -12.62 7.61
N VAL A 75 -0.61 -11.32 7.65
CA VAL A 75 0.56 -10.75 8.31
C VAL A 75 0.27 -10.34 9.76
N GLY A 76 -0.92 -10.66 10.28
CA GLY A 76 -1.33 -10.40 11.67
C GLY A 76 -1.52 -8.92 11.98
N GLY A 77 -1.97 -8.15 11.00
CA GLY A 77 -2.18 -6.71 11.11
C GLY A 77 -0.92 -5.87 10.98
N ASP A 78 0.23 -6.47 10.68
CA ASP A 78 1.49 -5.75 10.49
C ASP A 78 1.52 -5.05 9.11
N GLU A 79 1.29 -3.74 9.13
CA GLU A 79 1.35 -2.85 7.95
C GLU A 79 2.72 -2.89 7.26
N GLY A 80 3.79 -3.20 8.00
CA GLY A 80 5.13 -3.32 7.45
C GLY A 80 5.33 -4.60 6.65
N LEU A 81 4.92 -5.73 7.20
CA LEU A 81 4.93 -7.02 6.50
C LEU A 81 3.97 -7.01 5.30
N LEU A 82 2.80 -6.36 5.41
CA LEU A 82 1.88 -6.15 4.29
C LEU A 82 2.61 -5.52 3.10
N MET A 83 3.40 -4.48 3.37
CA MET A 83 4.11 -3.77 2.30
C MET A 83 5.26 -4.57 1.70
N ARG A 84 5.86 -5.50 2.44
CA ARG A 84 6.83 -6.45 1.88
C ARG A 84 6.15 -7.50 1.01
N VAL A 85 4.98 -8.00 1.40
CA VAL A 85 4.14 -8.86 0.54
C VAL A 85 3.79 -8.13 -0.76
N TYR A 86 3.39 -6.86 -0.67
CA TYR A 86 3.13 -6.03 -1.84
C TYR A 86 4.37 -5.89 -2.74
N ALA A 87 5.52 -5.50 -2.17
CA ALA A 87 6.76 -5.30 -2.93
C ALA A 87 7.21 -6.56 -3.66
N MET A 88 7.04 -7.72 -3.03
CA MET A 88 7.34 -9.00 -3.63
C MET A 88 6.41 -9.30 -4.81
N HIS A 89 5.08 -9.12 -4.67
CA HIS A 89 4.16 -9.24 -5.83
C HIS A 89 4.47 -8.24 -6.95
N TRP A 90 4.98 -7.05 -6.60
CA TRP A 90 5.33 -6.01 -7.56
C TRP A 90 6.58 -6.31 -8.36
N ASN A 91 7.59 -6.92 -7.73
CA ASN A 91 8.92 -7.09 -8.29
C ASN A 91 9.21 -8.49 -8.83
N GLU A 92 8.36 -9.48 -8.53
CA GLU A 92 8.62 -10.89 -8.88
C GLU A 92 7.59 -11.40 -9.90
N PRO A 93 7.87 -11.29 -11.22
CA PRO A 93 6.95 -11.72 -12.28
C PRO A 93 6.56 -13.19 -12.18
N THR A 94 7.42 -14.05 -11.64
CA THR A 94 7.11 -15.48 -11.45
C THR A 94 5.96 -15.69 -10.48
N LEU A 95 5.77 -14.81 -9.49
CA LEU A 95 4.63 -14.88 -8.58
C LEU A 95 3.33 -14.53 -9.30
N HIS A 96 3.34 -13.58 -10.22
CA HIS A 96 2.15 -13.27 -11.02
C HIS A 96 1.64 -14.52 -11.77
N SER A 97 2.53 -15.31 -12.37
CA SER A 97 2.13 -16.56 -13.06
C SER A 97 1.48 -17.58 -12.12
N LEU A 98 1.85 -17.58 -10.84
CA LEU A 98 1.39 -18.57 -9.86
C LEU A 98 0.15 -18.11 -9.09
N THR A 99 -0.03 -16.80 -8.91
CA THR A 99 -1.10 -16.24 -8.08
C THR A 99 -2.15 -15.47 -8.88
N GLY A 100 -1.85 -15.14 -10.14
CA GLY A 100 -2.67 -14.27 -10.97
C GLY A 100 -2.60 -12.79 -10.59
N VAL A 101 -1.74 -12.41 -9.63
CA VAL A 101 -1.65 -11.03 -9.10
C VAL A 101 -0.28 -10.45 -9.38
N GLY A 102 -0.24 -9.51 -10.33
CA GLY A 102 0.95 -8.74 -10.68
C GLY A 102 0.68 -7.24 -10.59
N GLN A 103 1.53 -6.44 -11.24
CA GLN A 103 1.45 -4.97 -11.18
C GLN A 103 0.11 -4.43 -11.67
N ARG A 104 -0.50 -5.04 -12.70
CA ARG A 104 -1.79 -4.60 -13.24
C ARG A 104 -2.90 -4.75 -12.20
N GLU A 105 -2.97 -5.92 -11.57
CA GLU A 105 -3.95 -6.23 -10.54
C GLU A 105 -3.77 -5.35 -9.29
N MET A 106 -2.52 -5.11 -8.86
CA MET A 106 -2.25 -4.22 -7.74
C MET A 106 -2.56 -2.75 -8.03
N LYS A 107 -2.35 -2.28 -9.27
CA LYS A 107 -2.77 -0.93 -9.69
C LYS A 107 -4.28 -0.78 -9.61
N TYR A 108 -5.03 -1.80 -10.05
CA TYR A 108 -6.49 -1.82 -9.96
C TYR A 108 -6.98 -1.75 -8.52
N ILE A 109 -6.39 -2.57 -7.63
CA ILE A 109 -6.69 -2.53 -6.18
C ILE A 109 -6.41 -1.13 -5.62
N ALA A 110 -5.24 -0.55 -5.92
CA ALA A 110 -4.87 0.79 -5.43
C ALA A 110 -5.86 1.89 -5.90
N GLN A 111 -6.37 1.80 -7.14
CA GLN A 111 -7.40 2.71 -7.64
C GLN A 111 -8.74 2.51 -6.93
N ALA A 112 -9.20 1.27 -6.78
CA ALA A 112 -10.44 0.96 -6.08
C ALA A 112 -10.41 1.40 -4.61
N THR A 113 -9.29 1.18 -3.91
CA THR A 113 -9.07 1.68 -2.55
C THR A 113 -9.05 3.21 -2.50
N ALA A 114 -8.44 3.88 -3.49
CA ALA A 114 -8.45 5.34 -3.56
C ALA A 114 -9.87 5.90 -3.67
N HIS A 115 -10.76 5.27 -4.46
CA HIS A 115 -12.16 5.67 -4.52
C HIS A 115 -12.88 5.56 -3.17
N HIS A 116 -12.58 4.52 -2.37
CA HIS A 116 -13.13 4.43 -1.02
C HIS A 116 -12.59 5.54 -0.10
N ARG A 117 -11.29 5.84 -0.18
CA ARG A 117 -10.67 6.91 0.62
C ARG A 117 -11.17 8.30 0.24
N LEU A 118 -11.53 8.53 -1.02
CA LEU A 118 -12.15 9.79 -1.47
C LEU A 118 -13.47 10.06 -0.74
N ASP A 119 -14.27 9.04 -0.46
CA ASP A 119 -15.52 9.21 0.31
C ASP A 119 -15.24 9.68 1.75
N ILE A 120 -14.15 9.21 2.35
CA ILE A 120 -13.73 9.66 3.69
C ILE A 120 -13.20 11.10 3.62
N TYR A 121 -12.36 11.42 2.63
CA TYR A 121 -11.85 12.78 2.44
C TYR A 121 -12.96 13.81 2.17
N ALA A 122 -14.10 13.39 1.61
CA ALA A 122 -15.25 14.27 1.39
C ALA A 122 -15.81 14.88 2.68
N GLY A 123 -15.61 14.25 3.84
CA GLY A 123 -15.95 14.84 5.14
C GLY A 123 -15.05 16.01 5.58
N TYR A 124 -13.90 16.20 4.92
CA TYR A 124 -12.86 17.17 5.29
C TYR A 124 -12.63 18.25 4.23
N CYS A 125 -13.17 18.09 3.03
CA CYS A 125 -12.89 18.94 1.88
C CYS A 125 -14.19 19.53 1.31
N LEU A 126 -14.07 20.65 0.60
CA LEU A 126 -15.14 21.23 -0.19
C LEU A 126 -15.45 20.33 -1.41
N PRO A 127 -16.68 20.36 -1.96
CA PRO A 127 -17.03 19.55 -3.13
C PRO A 127 -16.08 19.75 -4.33
N GLU A 128 -15.72 21.01 -4.62
CA GLU A 128 -14.77 21.36 -5.68
C GLU A 128 -13.34 20.86 -5.42
N GLU A 129 -12.95 20.73 -4.15
CA GLU A 129 -11.66 20.14 -3.77
C GLU A 129 -11.70 18.63 -4.01
N ILE A 130 -12.82 17.96 -3.74
CA ILE A 130 -13.01 16.53 -4.00
C ILE A 130 -13.02 16.21 -5.49
N ASP A 131 -13.64 17.04 -6.32
CA ASP A 131 -13.65 16.84 -7.77
C ASP A 131 -12.22 16.92 -8.35
N ARG A 132 -11.43 17.89 -7.87
CA ARG A 132 -10.00 17.99 -8.21
C ARG A 132 -9.22 16.78 -7.68
N LEU A 133 -9.41 16.45 -6.41
CA LEU A 133 -8.74 15.35 -5.73
C LEU A 133 -9.01 14.00 -6.40
N ARG A 134 -10.22 13.77 -6.92
CA ARG A 134 -10.56 12.53 -7.64
C ARG A 134 -9.60 12.30 -8.80
N THR A 135 -9.33 13.35 -9.58
CA THR A 135 -8.41 13.25 -10.72
C THR A 135 -6.96 13.11 -10.27
N THR A 136 -6.50 14.00 -9.39
CA THR A 136 -5.08 14.04 -8.97
C THR A 136 -4.70 12.84 -8.12
N TYR A 137 -5.56 12.38 -7.21
CA TYR A 137 -5.26 11.23 -6.36
C TYR A 137 -5.23 9.92 -7.15
N LEU A 138 -6.20 9.68 -8.05
CA LEU A 138 -6.22 8.47 -8.89
C LEU A 138 -5.00 8.38 -9.81
N ALA A 139 -4.47 9.51 -10.29
CA ALA A 139 -3.24 9.54 -11.08
C ALA A 139 -2.00 9.12 -10.29
N GLN A 140 -1.99 9.34 -8.97
CA GLN A 140 -0.84 9.06 -8.10
C GLN A 140 -0.97 7.76 -7.30
N THR A 141 -2.17 7.18 -7.16
CA THR A 141 -2.44 6.07 -6.22
C THR A 141 -1.52 4.86 -6.41
N ALA A 142 -1.19 4.51 -7.65
CA ALA A 142 -0.33 3.37 -7.97
C ALA A 142 1.15 3.56 -7.57
N ALA A 143 1.60 4.81 -7.41
CA ALA A 143 2.98 5.12 -7.04
C ALA A 143 3.22 5.05 -5.52
N TRP A 144 2.16 5.14 -4.71
CA TRP A 144 2.26 5.12 -3.26
C TRP A 144 2.78 3.79 -2.70
N PRO A 145 2.20 2.62 -3.04
CA PRO A 145 2.63 1.36 -2.42
C PRO A 145 4.11 1.01 -2.69
N PRO A 146 4.66 1.14 -3.92
CA PRO A 146 6.09 0.90 -4.13
C PRO A 146 7.00 1.84 -3.32
N LEU A 147 6.61 3.12 -3.19
CA LEU A 147 7.36 4.10 -2.39
C LEU A 147 7.35 3.73 -0.89
N ILE A 148 6.17 3.41 -0.36
CA ILE A 148 5.99 3.03 1.05
C ILE A 148 6.81 1.77 1.36
N ALA A 149 6.78 0.77 0.47
CA ALA A 149 7.57 -0.44 0.64
C ALA A 149 9.09 -0.16 0.63
N ALA A 150 9.56 0.73 -0.25
CA ALA A 150 10.97 1.11 -0.30
C ALA A 150 11.42 1.82 0.99
N ILE A 151 10.59 2.70 1.56
CA ILE A 151 10.90 3.36 2.83
C ILE A 151 10.93 2.34 3.97
N ARG A 152 9.99 1.39 3.98
CA ARG A 152 9.99 0.33 5.00
C ARG A 152 11.19 -0.59 4.91
N ASP A 153 11.66 -0.94 3.72
CA ASP A 153 12.91 -1.68 3.54
C ASP A 153 14.11 -0.93 4.15
N GLN A 154 14.20 0.40 3.96
CA GLN A 154 15.22 1.22 4.60
C GLN A 154 15.10 1.19 6.14
N MET A 155 13.89 1.29 6.69
CA MET A 155 13.65 1.19 8.13
C MET A 155 14.08 -0.17 8.69
N THR A 156 13.71 -1.27 8.02
CA THR A 156 14.09 -2.63 8.43
C THR A 156 15.61 -2.84 8.42
N ARG A 157 16.32 -2.18 7.49
CA ARG A 157 17.80 -2.19 7.43
C ARG A 157 18.47 -1.28 8.45
N GLY A 158 17.70 -0.53 9.25
CA GLY A 158 18.24 0.44 10.21
C GLY A 158 18.91 1.64 9.55
N ALA A 159 18.49 2.01 8.33
CA ALA A 159 19.02 3.17 7.64
C ALA A 159 18.74 4.46 8.44
N ARG A 160 19.71 5.38 8.45
CA ARG A 160 19.54 6.66 9.11
C ARG A 160 18.62 7.58 8.28
N PRO A 161 17.80 8.44 8.92
CA PRO A 161 16.96 9.39 8.20
C PRO A 161 17.72 10.33 7.25
N ASP A 162 19.00 10.64 7.52
CA ASP A 162 19.88 11.49 6.73
C ASP A 162 20.65 10.75 5.62
N ALA A 163 20.51 9.42 5.51
CA ALA A 163 21.16 8.64 4.46
C ALA A 163 20.66 9.06 3.06
N VAL A 164 21.55 9.06 2.06
CA VAL A 164 21.25 9.54 0.70
C VAL A 164 20.03 8.86 0.09
N GLU A 165 19.91 7.55 0.25
CA GLU A 165 18.79 6.75 -0.25
C GLU A 165 17.48 7.13 0.43
N VAL A 166 17.50 7.39 1.74
CA VAL A 166 16.33 7.81 2.52
C VAL A 166 15.91 9.23 2.14
N GLN A 167 16.88 10.12 1.93
CA GLN A 167 16.64 11.49 1.46
C GLN A 167 15.97 11.52 0.08
N ASP A 168 16.39 10.64 -0.84
CA ASP A 168 15.73 10.49 -2.15
C ASP A 168 14.29 9.99 -2.03
N LEU A 169 14.03 9.04 -1.13
CA LEU A 169 12.67 8.57 -0.85
C LEU A 169 11.82 9.67 -0.19
N ALA A 170 12.38 10.47 0.72
CA ALA A 170 11.69 11.61 1.33
C ALA A 170 11.31 12.68 0.31
N ARG A 171 12.19 12.99 -0.66
CA ARG A 171 11.87 13.89 -1.78
C ARG A 171 10.71 13.34 -2.62
N ARG A 172 10.72 12.04 -2.93
CA ARG A 172 9.64 11.38 -3.67
C ARG A 172 8.32 11.41 -2.90
N TRP A 173 8.38 11.19 -1.59
CA TRP A 173 7.22 11.32 -0.69
C TRP A 173 6.61 12.72 -0.77
N LEU A 174 7.43 13.77 -0.59
CA LEU A 174 6.97 15.15 -0.68
C LEU A 174 6.38 15.48 -2.06
N ALA A 175 7.03 15.05 -3.14
CA ALA A 175 6.54 15.25 -4.50
C ALA A 175 5.19 14.55 -4.72
N LEU A 176 5.04 13.31 -4.25
CA LEU A 176 3.82 12.53 -4.41
C LEU A 176 2.66 13.07 -3.56
N SER A 177 2.93 13.53 -2.33
CA SER A 177 1.97 14.23 -1.47
C SER A 177 1.45 15.50 -2.12
N ARG A 178 2.36 16.34 -2.65
CA ARG A 178 1.98 17.58 -3.35
C ARG A 178 1.19 17.29 -4.62
N ALA A 179 1.61 16.29 -5.40
CA ALA A 179 0.91 15.89 -6.63
C ALA A 179 -0.51 15.37 -6.34
N LYS A 180 -0.71 14.62 -5.25
CA LYS A 180 -2.03 14.17 -4.79
C LYS A 180 -2.95 15.36 -4.50
N ALA A 181 -2.44 16.40 -3.83
CA ALA A 181 -3.19 17.62 -3.55
C ALA A 181 -3.28 18.59 -4.76
N GLY A 182 -2.79 18.22 -5.95
CA GLY A 182 -2.76 19.11 -7.11
C GLY A 182 -1.88 20.35 -6.93
N GLY A 183 -0.94 20.32 -5.98
CA GLY A 183 -0.10 21.47 -5.61
C GLY A 183 -0.77 22.49 -4.69
N ASP A 184 -1.99 22.25 -4.21
CA ASP A 184 -2.72 23.13 -3.30
C ASP A 184 -2.30 22.86 -1.82
N PRO A 185 -1.62 23.81 -1.15
CA PRO A 185 -1.13 23.59 0.22
C PRO A 185 -2.26 23.48 1.26
N GLU A 186 -3.39 24.14 1.05
CA GLU A 186 -4.51 24.11 1.98
C GLU A 186 -5.27 22.79 1.87
N LEU A 187 -5.45 22.29 0.63
CA LEU A 187 -5.94 20.94 0.42
C LEU A 187 -4.99 19.91 1.03
N GLN A 188 -3.68 20.04 0.81
CA GLN A 188 -2.70 19.14 1.42
C GLN A 188 -2.85 19.08 2.95
N ARG A 189 -2.98 20.23 3.63
CA ARG A 189 -3.19 20.31 5.08
C ARG A 189 -4.46 19.58 5.53
N LYS A 190 -5.57 19.71 4.78
CA LYS A 190 -6.82 18.98 5.06
C LYS A 190 -6.65 17.47 4.91
N LEU A 191 -5.94 17.02 3.86
CA LEU A 191 -5.67 15.60 3.62
C LEU A 191 -4.78 15.00 4.72
N ASP A 192 -3.76 15.73 5.14
CA ASP A 192 -2.87 15.33 6.24
C ASP A 192 -3.65 15.22 7.55
N HIS A 193 -4.48 16.23 7.86
CA HIS A 193 -5.36 16.22 9.03
C HIS A 193 -6.34 15.04 9.02
N ALA A 194 -7.00 14.78 7.90
CA ALA A 194 -7.90 13.63 7.76
C ALA A 194 -7.13 12.31 7.96
N PHE A 195 -5.96 12.17 7.34
CA PHE A 195 -5.13 10.95 7.45
C PHE A 195 -4.65 10.69 8.89
N GLN A 196 -4.42 11.76 9.66
CA GLN A 196 -4.06 11.67 11.08
C GLN A 196 -5.26 11.30 11.98
N ASN A 197 -6.48 11.67 11.63
CA ASN A 197 -7.65 11.46 12.49
C ASN A 197 -8.52 10.25 12.11
N GLU A 198 -8.41 9.75 10.87
CA GLU A 198 -9.25 8.65 10.37
C GLU A 198 -8.49 7.32 10.31
N PRO A 199 -8.73 6.37 11.23
CA PRO A 199 -8.10 5.04 11.18
C PRO A 199 -8.39 4.30 9.87
N ALA A 200 -9.58 4.50 9.29
CA ALA A 200 -9.97 3.89 8.02
C ALA A 200 -9.13 4.34 6.82
N LEU A 201 -8.52 5.54 6.86
CA LEU A 201 -7.57 5.98 5.83
C LEU A 201 -6.23 5.24 5.93
N ARG A 202 -5.82 4.87 7.16
CA ARG A 202 -4.54 4.21 7.43
C ARG A 202 -4.59 2.70 7.24
N LEU A 203 -5.73 2.06 7.49
CA LEU A 203 -5.87 0.62 7.36
C LEU A 203 -5.43 0.15 5.96
N GLY A 204 -4.43 -0.73 5.94
CA GLY A 204 -3.85 -1.31 4.72
C GLY A 204 -3.21 -0.29 3.78
N SER A 205 -2.87 0.89 4.30
CA SER A 205 -2.08 1.88 3.57
C SER A 205 -0.60 1.54 3.59
N GLY A 206 -0.17 0.69 4.53
CA GLY A 206 1.23 0.51 4.82
C GLY A 206 1.83 1.70 5.57
N ILE A 207 1.05 2.66 6.08
CA ILE A 207 1.53 3.85 6.80
C ILE A 207 1.00 3.80 8.24
N ASP A 208 1.88 3.36 9.14
CA ASP A 208 1.65 3.39 10.59
C ASP A 208 2.39 4.58 11.25
N ALA A 209 2.25 4.70 12.56
CA ALA A 209 2.91 5.77 13.32
C ALA A 209 4.44 5.73 13.20
N SER A 210 5.04 4.54 13.12
CA SER A 210 6.51 4.39 13.04
C SER A 210 7.04 4.88 11.69
N LEU A 211 6.35 4.55 10.59
CA LEU A 211 6.70 5.02 9.26
C LEU A 211 6.57 6.55 9.19
N MET A 212 5.48 7.11 9.73
CA MET A 212 5.28 8.56 9.73
C MET A 212 6.40 9.29 10.46
N VAL A 213 6.77 8.83 11.67
CA VAL A 213 7.88 9.42 12.43
C VAL A 213 9.18 9.38 11.64
N PHE A 214 9.48 8.24 10.98
CA PHE A 214 10.69 8.10 10.19
C PHE A 214 10.72 9.03 8.97
N VAL A 215 9.61 9.13 8.24
CA VAL A 215 9.49 10.04 7.09
C VAL A 215 9.60 11.50 7.53
N GLU A 216 8.97 11.88 8.64
CA GLU A 216 9.08 13.24 9.20
C GLU A 216 10.51 13.57 9.62
N GLN A 217 11.24 12.63 10.21
CA GLN A 217 12.67 12.80 10.52
C GLN A 217 13.47 13.02 9.23
N ALA A 218 13.28 12.16 8.21
CA ALA A 218 13.99 12.29 6.94
C ALA A 218 13.71 13.63 6.25
N ILE A 219 12.48 14.12 6.29
CA ILE A 219 12.11 15.44 5.75
C ILE A 219 12.79 16.58 6.54
N ARG A 220 12.85 16.51 7.86
CA ARG A 220 13.56 17.53 8.67
C ARG A 220 15.05 17.60 8.35
N GLU A 221 15.68 16.45 8.16
CA GLU A 221 17.09 16.40 7.73
C GLU A 221 17.27 17.01 6.33
N LEU A 222 16.34 16.75 5.41
CA LEU A 222 16.33 17.32 4.07
C LEU A 222 16.28 18.86 4.11
N GLU A 223 15.43 19.42 4.97
CA GLU A 223 15.30 20.88 5.13
C GLU A 223 16.55 21.50 5.75
N THR A 224 17.23 20.79 6.64
CA THR A 224 18.47 21.25 7.28
C THR A 224 19.63 21.29 6.29
N GLN A 225 19.69 20.32 5.36
CA GLN A 225 20.71 20.26 4.31
C GLN A 225 20.56 21.34 3.22
N ASN A 226 19.37 21.91 3.06
CA ASN A 226 19.07 22.95 2.08
C ASN A 226 19.22 24.38 2.62
N ARG A 227 19.61 24.55 3.89
CA ARG A 227 19.90 25.84 4.53
C ARG A 227 21.40 26.12 4.54
#